data_AF-A0A9N9F5I9-F1
#
_entry.id   AF-A0A9N9F5I9-F1
#
_cell.length_a   1.000
_cell.length_b   1.000
_cell.length_c   1.000
_cell.angle_alpha   90.00
_cell.angle_beta   90.00
_cell.angle_gamma   90.00
#
_symmetry.space_group_name_H-M   'P 1'
#
loop_
_entity.id
_entity.type
_entity.pdbx_description
1 polymer ?
#
loop_
_entity_poly.entity_id
_entity_poly.type
_entity_poly.pdbx_seq_one_letter_code
_entity_poly.pdbx_strand_id
1 'polypeptide(L)'
;MEPASYEQQWLPEERRAPASSVRPRGSSIDAHGPTKGSPNIESGSTSTPRKSMKEMTKAERRALQEKQRAEKAAKAAASATTSANKKGGSSDATGQDSSPLTKAKPRDKENKGKSSIAKLDNNDFGSSSGSKQVALLAHLAHPTRPSTSPPTIADIHPAVLTLGLLFSEHKITGSNARCVATLSAFKKVIQEYRTPEGTTLSRHLQTVLNSQIQYLVDCRNMSVSMGTAIRYLKMEISTVDIDLSDEEAKMLLCQKIDNFIRERITIADKAIIAYGLQKIHNGDIILTYAKSSVVEALILEAHKMGIQFSVVILDSRPKFEGKNLLKNLVTAGIKCTYCLLHSCGFAFRHVSKVFLGCHAVLSNGALYSRVGTAMVAMMAKDLNIPVIVCCETYKFTDRVQLDSFVWNEEGDPSELVNISANPIPKPGPLSSWLGQPDLKLLNILYDVTPSKYITMVITEVGMIPCTSVPVVLREYKAMIQL
;
A
#
# COMPACT_ATOMS: atom_id res chain seq x y z
N MET A 1 25.26 -0.56 23.43
CA MET A 1 24.52 -1.36 22.41
C MET A 1 23.05 -1.01 22.57
N GLU A 2 22.50 -0.10 21.76
CA GLU A 2 21.04 0.00 21.64
C GLU A 2 20.53 -1.26 20.94
N PRO A 3 19.36 -1.81 21.33
CA PRO A 3 18.79 -2.95 20.63
C PRO A 3 18.54 -2.56 19.17
N ALA A 4 18.72 -3.54 18.28
CA ALA A 4 18.28 -3.46 16.88
C ALA A 4 16.93 -2.76 16.81
N SER A 5 16.75 -1.83 15.84
CA SER A 5 15.47 -1.14 15.61
C SER A 5 14.34 -2.16 15.71
N TYR A 6 13.29 -1.90 16.49
CA TYR A 6 12.18 -2.85 16.71
C TYR A 6 11.65 -3.47 15.40
N GLU A 7 11.77 -2.75 14.27
CA GLU A 7 11.46 -3.25 12.93
C GLU A 7 12.32 -4.44 12.47
N GLN A 8 13.59 -4.51 12.85
CA GLN A 8 14.51 -5.61 12.53
C GLN A 8 14.20 -6.90 13.28
N GLN A 9 13.49 -6.83 14.42
CA GLN A 9 13.09 -8.03 15.16
C GLN A 9 12.11 -8.90 14.36
N TRP A 10 11.25 -8.25 13.58
CA TRP A 10 10.17 -8.88 12.82
C TRP A 10 10.49 -9.07 11.34
N LEU A 11 11.60 -8.51 10.84
CA LEU A 11 12.07 -8.81 9.50
C LEU A 11 12.74 -10.20 9.48
N PRO A 12 12.61 -10.97 8.37
CA PRO A 12 13.26 -12.26 8.21
C PRO A 12 14.76 -12.20 8.53
N GLU A 13 15.32 -13.27 9.11
CA GLU A 13 16.71 -13.34 9.60
C GLU A 13 17.77 -12.87 8.59
N GLU A 14 17.53 -13.10 7.29
CA GLU A 14 18.39 -12.65 6.19
C GLU A 14 18.59 -11.11 6.12
N ARG A 15 17.75 -10.32 6.79
CA ARG A 15 17.86 -8.84 6.88
C ARG A 15 18.50 -8.34 8.17
N ARG A 16 18.83 -9.22 9.12
CA ARG A 16 19.57 -8.84 10.33
C ARG A 16 21.03 -8.68 9.93
N ALA A 17 21.47 -7.45 9.66
CA ALA A 17 22.87 -7.20 9.33
C ALA A 17 23.77 -7.69 10.48
N PRO A 18 24.76 -8.56 10.23
CA PRO A 18 25.76 -8.87 11.24
C PRO A 18 26.72 -7.69 11.37
N ALA A 19 26.92 -7.24 12.61
CA ALA A 19 27.99 -6.31 12.95
C ALA A 19 29.31 -7.09 13.06
N SER A 20 30.08 -7.19 11.97
CA SER A 20 31.56 -7.26 12.06
C SER A 20 32.25 -7.21 10.70
N SER A 21 33.37 -6.49 10.73
CA SER A 21 34.32 -6.18 9.68
C SER A 21 35.32 -7.30 9.41
N VAL A 22 35.58 -7.67 8.15
CA VAL A 22 36.93 -8.00 7.62
C VAL A 22 36.90 -7.80 6.09
N ARG A 23 37.77 -6.92 5.55
CA ARG A 23 38.10 -6.89 4.11
C ARG A 23 39.14 -7.97 3.80
N PRO A 24 39.09 -8.64 2.64
CA PRO A 24 40.29 -9.16 1.99
C PRO A 24 40.76 -8.22 0.88
N ARG A 25 42.09 -8.09 0.81
CA ARG A 25 42.84 -7.41 -0.24
C ARG A 25 42.69 -8.14 -1.58
N GLY A 26 42.78 -7.39 -2.66
CA GLY A 26 42.63 -7.89 -4.02
C GLY A 26 43.84 -8.65 -4.56
N SER A 27 43.60 -9.25 -5.72
CA SER A 27 44.61 -9.53 -6.73
C SER A 27 43.94 -9.56 -8.11
N SER A 28 44.54 -8.82 -9.03
CA SER A 28 44.34 -8.80 -10.48
C SER A 28 44.40 -10.19 -11.13
N ILE A 29 43.82 -10.34 -12.31
CA ILE A 29 44.49 -10.79 -13.55
C ILE A 29 43.52 -10.66 -14.74
N ASP A 30 44.12 -10.35 -15.87
CA ASP A 30 43.62 -9.82 -17.13
C ASP A 30 42.80 -10.75 -18.04
N ALA A 31 42.03 -10.08 -18.91
CA ALA A 31 41.83 -10.28 -20.35
C ALA A 31 41.78 -11.70 -20.95
N HIS A 32 40.74 -11.96 -21.75
CA HIS A 32 40.81 -12.15 -23.22
C HIS A 32 39.42 -12.55 -23.76
N GLY A 33 38.97 -11.87 -24.81
CA GLY A 33 38.07 -12.45 -25.83
C GLY A 33 38.74 -12.26 -27.19
N PRO A 34 38.06 -12.46 -28.33
CA PRO A 34 36.90 -13.31 -28.66
C PRO A 34 37.25 -14.22 -29.88
N THR A 35 36.31 -14.98 -30.47
CA THR A 35 36.29 -15.21 -31.95
C THR A 35 35.00 -15.90 -32.45
N LYS A 36 34.61 -15.48 -33.66
CA LYS A 36 33.44 -15.88 -34.46
C LYS A 36 33.70 -17.17 -35.25
N GLY A 37 32.64 -17.89 -35.63
CA GLY A 37 32.64 -18.85 -36.73
C GLY A 37 31.25 -19.43 -37.04
N SER A 38 30.77 -19.23 -38.26
CA SER A 38 29.63 -19.91 -38.94
C SER A 38 30.10 -20.12 -40.41
N PRO A 39 29.39 -20.77 -41.37
CA PRO A 39 28.07 -21.45 -41.36
C PRO A 39 28.00 -22.75 -42.24
N ASN A 40 26.76 -23.19 -42.58
CA ASN A 40 26.27 -24.07 -43.70
C ASN A 40 26.12 -25.59 -43.45
N ILE A 41 25.16 -26.38 -43.97
CA ILE A 41 23.98 -26.22 -44.88
C ILE A 41 23.06 -27.48 -44.78
N GLU A 42 21.74 -27.25 -44.91
CA GLU A 42 20.58 -28.02 -45.45
C GLU A 42 20.38 -29.56 -45.40
N SER A 43 19.13 -29.96 -45.12
CA SER A 43 18.24 -30.68 -46.08
C SER A 43 16.77 -30.60 -45.62
N GLY A 44 15.83 -30.44 -46.57
CA GLY A 44 14.44 -30.05 -46.32
C GLY A 44 13.37 -31.12 -46.57
N SER A 45 12.11 -30.75 -46.33
CA SER A 45 10.94 -31.27 -47.04
C SER A 45 9.74 -30.32 -46.92
N THR A 46 8.93 -30.34 -47.98
CA THR A 46 7.97 -29.32 -48.44
C THR A 46 6.56 -29.46 -47.86
N SER A 47 5.96 -28.35 -47.41
CA SER A 47 4.51 -28.11 -47.45
C SER A 47 4.23 -26.60 -47.43
N THR A 48 3.41 -26.09 -48.35
CA THR A 48 3.15 -24.64 -48.54
C THR A 48 2.02 -24.15 -47.62
N PRO A 49 2.25 -23.27 -46.63
CA PRO A 49 1.22 -22.73 -45.74
C PRO A 49 0.89 -21.26 -46.05
N ARG A 50 -0.30 -20.82 -45.60
CA ARG A 50 -0.79 -19.42 -45.65
C ARG A 50 0.24 -18.44 -45.05
N LYS A 51 0.60 -17.40 -45.81
CA LYS A 51 1.57 -16.38 -45.39
C LYS A 51 1.09 -15.55 -44.20
N SER A 52 2.00 -15.38 -43.23
CA SER A 52 1.83 -14.58 -42.02
C SER A 52 2.05 -13.09 -42.30
N MET A 53 1.38 -12.22 -41.52
CA MET A 53 1.33 -10.75 -41.65
C MET A 53 2.69 -10.02 -41.69
N LYS A 54 3.82 -10.70 -41.46
CA LYS A 54 5.17 -10.10 -41.51
C LYS A 54 5.78 -10.01 -42.91
N GLU A 55 5.21 -10.63 -43.94
CA GLU A 55 5.74 -10.59 -45.33
C GLU A 55 4.98 -9.65 -46.28
N MET A 56 3.89 -9.02 -45.85
CA MET A 56 3.09 -8.16 -46.72
C MET A 56 3.75 -6.80 -46.93
N THR A 57 3.73 -6.33 -48.17
CA THR A 57 4.20 -4.99 -48.54
C THR A 57 3.33 -3.91 -47.88
N LYS A 58 3.88 -2.69 -47.73
CA LYS A 58 3.16 -1.56 -47.11
C LYS A 58 1.85 -1.21 -47.85
N ALA A 59 1.80 -1.46 -49.16
CA ALA A 59 0.61 -1.27 -49.99
C ALA A 59 -0.49 -2.30 -49.67
N GLU A 60 -0.12 -3.59 -49.54
CA GLU A 60 -1.08 -4.66 -49.20
C GLU A 60 -1.65 -4.50 -47.78
N ARG A 61 -0.84 -4.04 -46.81
CA ARG A 61 -1.33 -3.74 -45.46
C ARG A 61 -2.36 -2.60 -45.44
N ARG A 62 -2.18 -1.57 -46.27
CA ARG A 62 -3.14 -0.46 -46.40
C ARG A 62 -4.44 -0.93 -47.04
N ALA A 63 -4.36 -1.71 -48.13
CA ALA A 63 -5.54 -2.26 -48.80
C ALA A 63 -6.35 -3.18 -47.87
N LEU A 64 -5.69 -4.02 -47.06
CA LEU A 64 -6.37 -4.88 -46.09
C LEU A 64 -7.04 -4.07 -44.97
N GLN A 65 -6.39 -3.00 -44.49
CA GLN A 65 -6.95 -2.14 -43.45
C GLN A 65 -8.15 -1.31 -43.96
N GLU A 66 -8.12 -0.88 -45.22
CA GLU A 66 -9.22 -0.15 -45.86
C GLU A 66 -10.42 -1.07 -46.12
N LYS A 67 -10.17 -2.31 -46.57
CA LYS A 67 -11.21 -3.35 -46.70
C LYS A 67 -11.87 -3.69 -45.36
N GLN A 68 -11.08 -3.81 -44.29
CA GLN A 68 -11.62 -4.05 -42.94
C GLN A 68 -12.43 -2.86 -42.39
N ARG A 69 -12.05 -1.62 -42.71
CA ARG A 69 -12.88 -0.44 -42.38
C ARG A 69 -14.20 -0.43 -43.14
N ALA A 70 -14.18 -0.76 -44.43
CA ALA A 70 -15.38 -0.82 -45.26
C ALA A 70 -16.36 -1.90 -44.73
N GLU A 71 -15.86 -3.09 -44.36
CA GLU A 71 -16.69 -4.15 -43.76
C GLU A 71 -17.26 -3.76 -42.39
N LYS A 72 -16.50 -3.01 -41.58
CA LYS A 72 -16.98 -2.55 -40.27
C LYS A 72 -18.02 -1.44 -40.39
N ALA A 73 -17.87 -0.55 -41.38
CA ALA A 73 -18.86 0.46 -41.72
C ALA A 73 -20.16 -0.16 -42.26
N ALA A 74 -20.06 -1.19 -43.10
CA ALA A 74 -21.23 -1.93 -43.60
C ALA A 74 -21.98 -2.65 -42.48
N LYS A 75 -21.27 -3.24 -41.50
CA LYS A 75 -21.89 -3.87 -40.32
C LYS A 75 -22.55 -2.86 -39.38
N ALA A 76 -21.98 -1.66 -39.23
CA ALA A 76 -22.59 -0.60 -38.43
C ALA A 76 -23.89 -0.07 -39.07
N ALA A 77 -23.92 0.07 -40.39
CA ALA A 77 -25.12 0.45 -41.13
C ALA A 77 -26.24 -0.61 -41.06
N ALA A 78 -25.89 -1.90 -41.05
CA ALA A 78 -26.86 -2.99 -40.88
C ALA A 78 -27.50 -3.03 -39.48
N SER A 79 -26.79 -2.60 -38.43
CA SER A 79 -27.30 -2.58 -37.05
C SER A 79 -28.25 -1.41 -36.71
N ALA A 80 -28.32 -0.39 -37.58
CA ALA A 80 -29.18 0.79 -37.36
C ALA A 80 -30.63 0.61 -37.86
N THR A 81 -30.95 -0.52 -38.49
CA THR A 81 -32.27 -0.76 -39.13
C THR A 81 -33.20 -1.68 -38.33
N THR A 82 -32.84 -2.06 -37.10
CA THR A 82 -33.57 -3.08 -36.31
C THR A 82 -34.16 -2.57 -34.99
N SER A 83 -34.30 -1.25 -34.83
CA SER A 83 -34.91 -0.62 -33.63
C SER A 83 -36.11 0.31 -33.93
N ALA A 84 -36.69 0.22 -35.13
CA ALA A 84 -37.89 0.96 -35.51
C ALA A 84 -39.03 0.01 -35.93
N ASN A 85 -39.51 -0.84 -35.02
CA ASN A 85 -40.84 -1.45 -35.16
C ASN A 85 -41.38 -2.00 -33.83
N LYS A 86 -42.01 -1.13 -33.01
CA LYS A 86 -43.08 -1.50 -32.06
C LYS A 86 -43.62 -0.25 -31.35
N LYS A 87 -44.71 0.30 -31.89
CA LYS A 87 -45.93 0.80 -31.20
C LYS A 87 -46.61 1.86 -32.07
N GLY A 88 -47.79 1.51 -32.57
CA GLY A 88 -48.73 2.42 -33.19
C GLY A 88 -50.14 2.18 -32.63
N GLY A 89 -50.89 3.27 -32.48
CA GLY A 89 -52.34 3.36 -32.20
C GLY A 89 -52.71 3.50 -30.72
N SER A 90 -53.57 4.42 -30.26
CA SER A 90 -54.34 5.49 -30.90
C SER A 90 -54.86 6.50 -29.85
N SER A 91 -55.25 7.68 -30.34
CA SER A 91 -56.39 8.55 -29.96
C SER A 91 -56.43 9.32 -28.61
N ASP A 92 -56.33 10.64 -28.77
CA ASP A 92 -57.26 11.72 -28.36
C ASP A 92 -57.30 12.37 -26.95
N ALA A 93 -57.55 13.69 -27.04
CA ALA A 93 -58.19 14.63 -26.10
C ALA A 93 -57.32 15.47 -25.14
N THR A 94 -57.00 16.70 -25.61
CA THR A 94 -57.34 18.04 -25.05
C THR A 94 -57.32 18.35 -23.53
N GLY A 95 -56.76 19.53 -23.20
CA GLY A 95 -57.13 20.38 -22.03
C GLY A 95 -55.98 20.65 -21.06
N GLN A 96 -55.16 21.70 -21.21
CA GLN A 96 -55.30 23.06 -20.65
C GLN A 96 -55.45 23.19 -19.11
N ASP A 97 -54.51 23.97 -18.57
CA ASP A 97 -54.60 24.94 -17.48
C ASP A 97 -54.33 24.62 -15.99
N SER A 98 -53.23 25.27 -15.55
CA SER A 98 -53.14 26.20 -14.40
C SER A 98 -52.99 25.65 -12.97
N SER A 99 -51.83 25.97 -12.40
CA SER A 99 -51.52 26.14 -10.97
C SER A 99 -52.36 27.28 -10.33
N PRO A 100 -52.54 27.41 -9.00
CA PRO A 100 -51.44 27.82 -8.10
C PRO A 100 -51.48 27.35 -6.63
N LEU A 101 -50.38 27.67 -5.95
CA LEU A 101 -49.99 27.48 -4.55
C LEU A 101 -51.04 27.82 -3.47
N THR A 102 -50.94 27.17 -2.28
CA THR A 102 -50.88 27.86 -0.97
C THR A 102 -50.33 26.97 0.16
N LYS A 103 -49.65 27.64 1.11
CA LYS A 103 -49.04 27.16 2.36
C LYS A 103 -50.09 26.86 3.46
N ALA A 104 -49.81 25.88 4.34
CA ALA A 104 -49.66 26.04 5.81
C ALA A 104 -50.00 24.75 6.60
N LYS A 105 -49.11 24.41 7.56
CA LYS A 105 -49.21 23.39 8.64
C LYS A 105 -50.20 23.81 9.75
N PRO A 106 -50.27 23.12 10.93
CA PRO A 106 -50.63 21.72 11.23
C PRO A 106 -51.74 21.67 12.32
N ARG A 107 -52.30 20.50 12.65
CA ARG A 107 -53.04 20.30 13.91
C ARG A 107 -53.03 18.85 14.40
N ASP A 108 -52.70 18.72 15.69
CA ASP A 108 -52.61 17.52 16.51
C ASP A 108 -53.95 16.81 16.75
N LYS A 109 -53.91 15.48 16.99
CA LYS A 109 -54.48 14.83 18.19
C LYS A 109 -54.21 13.30 18.24
N GLU A 110 -53.44 12.93 19.27
CA GLU A 110 -53.66 11.88 20.27
C GLU A 110 -54.03 10.43 19.87
N ASN A 111 -53.00 9.58 19.86
CA ASN A 111 -52.71 8.52 20.84
C ASN A 111 -53.81 7.52 21.27
N LYS A 112 -53.61 6.23 20.92
CA LYS A 112 -53.92 5.04 21.75
C LYS A 112 -52.90 3.93 21.43
N GLY A 113 -52.07 3.59 22.42
CA GLY A 113 -50.94 2.67 22.27
C GLY A 113 -51.26 1.19 22.42
N LYS A 114 -50.24 0.35 22.12
CA LYS A 114 -49.91 -0.89 22.83
C LYS A 114 -48.51 -1.42 22.46
N SER A 115 -47.79 -1.75 23.53
CA SER A 115 -46.65 -2.68 23.72
C SER A 115 -45.32 -2.43 23.00
N SER A 116 -44.40 -1.94 23.81
CA SER A 116 -42.94 -1.89 23.75
C SER A 116 -42.25 -3.22 23.42
N ILE A 117 -41.43 -3.21 22.36
CA ILE A 117 -40.20 -4.01 22.26
C ILE A 117 -39.08 -2.98 22.22
N ALA A 118 -38.35 -2.85 23.33
CA ALA A 118 -37.23 -1.95 23.48
C ALA A 118 -36.11 -2.38 22.52
N LYS A 119 -35.92 -1.62 21.43
CA LYS A 119 -34.68 -1.63 20.67
C LYS A 119 -33.66 -0.87 21.52
N LEU A 120 -32.65 -1.58 21.99
CA LEU A 120 -31.43 -1.00 22.52
C LEU A 120 -30.73 -0.26 21.38
N ASP A 121 -30.93 1.06 21.33
CA ASP A 121 -30.08 1.96 20.58
C ASP A 121 -28.69 1.93 21.23
N ASN A 122 -27.77 1.19 20.62
CA ASN A 122 -26.34 1.31 20.90
C ASN A 122 -25.85 2.65 20.36
N ASN A 123 -26.15 3.71 21.11
CA ASN A 123 -25.59 5.04 20.91
C ASN A 123 -24.92 5.54 22.19
N ASP A 124 -24.22 4.63 22.87
CA ASP A 124 -23.31 4.95 23.97
C ASP A 124 -21.86 4.90 23.45
N PHE A 125 -21.53 5.84 22.57
CA PHE A 125 -20.13 6.26 22.42
C PHE A 125 -19.83 7.12 23.64
N GLY A 126 -19.27 6.46 24.66
CA GLY A 126 -18.78 7.13 25.86
C GLY A 126 -17.94 8.35 25.48
N SER A 127 -18.27 9.49 26.09
CA SER A 127 -17.56 10.75 25.89
C SER A 127 -16.10 10.59 26.33
N SER A 128 -15.21 10.29 25.40
CA SER A 128 -13.77 10.45 25.63
C SER A 128 -13.44 11.93 25.52
N SER A 129 -12.97 12.50 26.63
CA SER A 129 -12.45 13.86 26.80
C SER A 129 -11.97 14.59 25.52
N GLY A 130 -12.65 15.68 25.14
CA GLY A 130 -12.02 16.87 24.57
C GLY A 130 -11.22 16.76 23.26
N SER A 131 -11.59 15.93 22.29
CA SER A 131 -10.85 15.89 21.01
C SER A 131 -11.14 17.14 20.18
N LYS A 132 -10.22 18.11 20.19
CA LYS A 132 -10.25 19.29 19.31
C LYS A 132 -9.92 18.91 17.87
N GLN A 133 -10.83 18.21 17.22
CA GLN A 133 -10.63 17.72 15.86
C GLN A 133 -10.85 18.81 14.82
N VAL A 134 -10.10 18.71 13.72
CA VAL A 134 -10.30 19.54 12.54
C VAL A 134 -11.58 19.12 11.84
N ALA A 135 -12.50 20.06 11.60
CA ALA A 135 -13.85 19.75 11.09
C ALA A 135 -13.84 18.99 9.75
N LEU A 136 -12.87 19.30 8.88
CA LEU A 136 -12.68 18.61 7.59
C LEU A 136 -12.35 17.11 7.73
N LEU A 137 -11.85 16.70 8.89
CA LEU A 137 -11.34 15.35 9.17
C LEU A 137 -12.12 14.64 10.27
N ALA A 138 -13.29 15.16 10.65
CA ALA A 138 -14.12 14.58 11.69
C ALA A 138 -14.63 13.16 11.37
N HIS A 139 -14.59 12.74 10.10
CA HIS A 139 -14.92 11.39 9.66
C HIS A 139 -13.78 10.38 9.86
N LEU A 140 -12.55 10.83 10.09
CA LEU A 140 -11.43 9.92 10.34
C LEU A 140 -11.58 9.27 11.71
N ALA A 141 -11.35 7.96 11.76
CA ALA A 141 -11.33 7.22 13.01
C ALA A 141 -10.13 7.64 13.86
N HIS A 142 -10.34 7.78 15.16
CA HIS A 142 -9.32 8.13 16.15
C HIS A 142 -9.06 6.92 17.03
N PRO A 143 -8.00 6.13 16.75
CA PRO A 143 -7.65 4.98 17.57
C PRO A 143 -7.39 5.44 19.00
N THR A 144 -8.11 4.87 19.95
CA THR A 144 -7.86 5.12 21.38
C THR A 144 -6.67 4.30 21.83
N ARG A 145 -5.89 4.84 22.78
CA ARG A 145 -4.86 4.02 23.45
C ARG A 145 -5.53 2.76 24.00
N PRO A 146 -5.02 1.55 23.70
CA PRO A 146 -5.69 0.31 24.08
C PRO A 146 -5.94 0.28 25.59
N SER A 147 -7.20 0.06 25.98
CA SER A 147 -7.56 -0.12 27.38
C SER A 147 -6.98 -1.44 27.86
N THR A 148 -6.18 -1.40 28.92
CA THR A 148 -5.67 -2.61 29.59
C THR A 148 -6.66 -3.18 30.61
N SER A 149 -7.94 -2.79 30.54
CA SER A 149 -8.97 -3.26 31.46
C SER A 149 -9.38 -4.72 31.20
N PRO A 150 -9.54 -5.56 32.25
CA PRO A 150 -9.85 -6.99 32.13
C PRO A 150 -11.05 -7.39 31.24
N PRO A 151 -12.20 -6.69 31.20
CA PRO A 151 -13.35 -7.15 30.41
C PRO A 151 -13.14 -7.04 28.90
N THR A 152 -12.17 -6.25 28.43
CA THR A 152 -11.87 -6.06 26.99
C THR A 152 -10.78 -7.02 26.49
N ILE A 153 -10.04 -7.65 27.40
CA ILE A 153 -8.81 -8.41 27.09
C ILE A 153 -8.99 -9.92 27.25
N ALA A 154 -10.04 -10.39 27.93
CA ALA A 154 -10.23 -11.81 28.23
C ALA A 154 -10.14 -12.72 26.99
N ASP A 155 -10.62 -12.24 25.83
CA ASP A 155 -10.64 -12.99 24.57
C ASP A 155 -9.48 -12.64 23.62
N ILE A 156 -8.56 -11.75 24.01
CA ILE A 156 -7.46 -11.27 23.16
C ILE A 156 -6.16 -11.99 23.51
N HIS A 157 -5.50 -12.52 22.48
CA HIS A 157 -4.28 -13.30 22.65
C HIS A 157 -3.10 -12.42 23.11
N PRO A 158 -2.23 -12.88 24.03
CA PRO A 158 -1.11 -12.07 24.56
C PRO A 158 -0.15 -11.51 23.50
N ALA A 159 0.12 -12.30 22.44
CA ALA A 159 0.91 -11.84 21.30
C ALA A 159 0.26 -10.65 20.55
N VAL A 160 -1.07 -10.64 20.44
CA VAL A 160 -1.85 -9.57 19.80
C VAL A 160 -1.92 -8.34 20.70
N LEU A 161 -2.06 -8.52 22.01
CA LEU A 161 -1.98 -7.43 22.99
C LEU A 161 -0.65 -6.68 22.90
N THR A 162 0.45 -7.43 22.91
CA THR A 162 1.81 -6.87 22.78
C THR A 162 1.96 -6.11 21.47
N LEU A 163 1.47 -6.68 20.36
CA LEU A 163 1.50 -6.05 19.06
C LEU A 163 0.66 -4.75 19.02
N GLY A 164 -0.53 -4.76 19.61
CA GLY A 164 -1.39 -3.58 19.72
C GLY A 164 -0.73 -2.42 20.48
N LEU A 165 -0.03 -2.73 21.58
CA LEU A 165 0.78 -1.73 22.30
C LEU A 165 1.88 -1.15 21.41
N LEU A 166 2.66 -2.00 20.73
CA LEU A 166 3.72 -1.57 19.81
C LEU A 166 3.19 -0.72 18.63
N PHE A 167 1.98 -1.01 18.16
CA PHE A 167 1.32 -0.21 17.12
C PHE A 167 0.85 1.15 17.65
N SER A 168 0.21 1.19 18.82
CA SER A 168 -0.27 2.43 19.44
C SER A 168 0.88 3.40 19.74
N GLU A 169 2.01 2.88 20.24
CA GLU A 169 3.23 3.65 20.52
C GLU A 169 4.04 3.97 19.25
N HIS A 170 3.58 3.53 18.07
CA HIS A 170 4.28 3.72 16.80
C HIS A 170 5.74 3.24 16.82
N LYS A 171 6.05 2.19 17.59
CA LYS A 171 7.38 1.54 17.59
C LYS A 171 7.61 0.73 16.31
N ILE A 172 6.53 0.19 15.74
CA ILE A 172 6.53 -0.47 14.42
C ILE A 172 5.73 0.40 13.46
N THR A 173 6.40 1.07 12.51
CA THR A 173 5.74 2.01 11.59
C THR A 173 5.72 1.52 10.14
N GLY A 174 6.77 0.85 9.68
CA GLY A 174 6.88 0.38 8.30
C GLY A 174 5.74 -0.56 7.87
N SER A 175 5.20 -0.35 6.67
CA SER A 175 4.07 -1.15 6.14
C SER A 175 4.38 -2.65 6.07
N ASN A 176 5.61 -3.02 5.71
CA ASN A 176 6.07 -4.42 5.71
C ASN A 176 6.21 -4.96 7.13
N ALA A 177 6.89 -4.23 8.01
CA ALA A 177 7.13 -4.64 9.38
C ALA A 177 5.80 -4.87 10.13
N ARG A 178 4.83 -3.97 9.95
CA ARG A 178 3.47 -4.13 10.50
C ARG A 178 2.78 -5.39 9.96
N CYS A 179 2.87 -5.66 8.66
CA CYS A 179 2.27 -6.84 8.04
C CYS A 179 2.90 -8.14 8.57
N VAL A 180 4.23 -8.22 8.59
CA VAL A 180 4.94 -9.42 9.07
C VAL A 180 4.65 -9.65 10.55
N ALA A 181 4.72 -8.61 11.38
CA ALA A 181 4.41 -8.72 12.81
C ALA A 181 2.96 -9.19 13.07
N THR A 182 2.00 -8.70 12.27
CA THR A 182 0.59 -9.15 12.35
C THR A 182 0.45 -10.63 12.00
N LEU A 183 1.05 -11.05 10.89
CA LEU A 183 1.02 -12.45 10.46
C LEU A 183 1.73 -13.38 11.46
N SER A 184 2.87 -12.96 12.01
CA SER A 184 3.57 -13.71 13.05
C SER A 184 2.76 -13.80 14.35
N ALA A 185 2.02 -12.75 14.73
CA ALA A 185 1.11 -12.80 15.87
C ALA A 185 -0.07 -13.75 15.60
N PHE A 186 -0.68 -13.70 14.42
CA PHE A 186 -1.79 -14.59 14.05
C PHE A 186 -1.36 -16.05 13.92
N LYS A 187 -0.13 -16.32 13.49
CA LYS A 187 0.45 -17.66 13.54
C LYS A 187 0.44 -18.22 14.97
N LYS A 188 0.86 -17.43 15.97
CA LYS A 188 0.78 -17.84 17.39
C LYS A 188 -0.65 -18.08 17.86
N VAL A 189 -1.58 -17.18 17.48
CA VAL A 189 -3.01 -17.36 17.79
C VAL A 189 -3.54 -18.67 17.24
N ILE A 190 -3.22 -19.01 15.99
CA ILE A 190 -3.69 -20.24 15.33
C ILE A 190 -3.05 -21.48 15.97
N GLN A 191 -1.77 -21.42 16.34
CA GLN A 191 -1.08 -22.51 17.03
C GLN A 191 -1.68 -22.81 18.40
N GLU A 192 -2.01 -21.78 19.17
CA GLU A 192 -2.55 -21.93 20.53
C GLU A 192 -4.09 -22.11 20.56
N TYR A 193 -4.76 -21.95 19.41
CA TYR A 193 -6.20 -22.08 19.29
C TYR A 193 -6.69 -23.52 19.55
N ARG A 194 -7.84 -23.63 20.23
CA ARG A 194 -8.57 -24.90 20.43
C ARG A 194 -10.01 -24.75 19.97
N THR A 195 -10.47 -25.71 19.17
CA THR A 195 -11.84 -25.72 18.67
C THR A 195 -12.79 -26.13 19.80
N PRO A 196 -13.85 -25.35 20.08
CA PRO A 196 -14.85 -25.74 21.06
C PRO A 196 -15.71 -26.90 20.54
N GLU A 197 -16.16 -27.76 21.45
CA GLU A 197 -16.97 -28.93 21.13
C GLU A 197 -18.23 -28.54 20.33
N GLY A 198 -18.54 -29.29 19.28
CA GLY A 198 -19.72 -29.06 18.43
C GLY A 198 -19.55 -28.00 17.33
N THR A 199 -18.34 -27.46 17.13
CA THR A 199 -18.03 -26.56 16.00
C THR A 199 -16.85 -27.05 15.18
N THR A 200 -16.73 -26.55 13.94
CA THR A 200 -15.57 -26.79 13.09
C THR A 200 -14.55 -25.65 13.24
N LEU A 201 -13.26 -25.98 13.05
CA LEU A 201 -12.18 -25.02 13.09
C LEU A 201 -12.41 -23.84 12.14
N SER A 202 -12.79 -24.10 10.89
CA SER A 202 -12.98 -23.08 9.86
C SER A 202 -14.05 -22.05 10.22
N ARG A 203 -15.13 -22.45 10.90
CA ARG A 203 -16.23 -21.56 11.29
C ARG A 203 -15.87 -20.70 12.49
N HIS A 204 -15.31 -21.30 13.53
CA HIS A 204 -15.08 -20.59 14.80
C HIS A 204 -13.78 -19.78 14.79
N LEU A 205 -12.74 -20.25 14.11
CA LEU A 205 -11.45 -19.54 14.01
C LEU A 205 -11.59 -18.15 13.38
N GLN A 206 -12.48 -17.99 12.39
CA GLN A 206 -12.73 -16.68 11.78
C GLN A 206 -13.30 -15.67 12.79
N THR A 207 -14.21 -16.11 13.66
CA THR A 207 -14.78 -15.27 14.72
C THR A 207 -13.72 -14.84 15.71
N VAL A 208 -12.88 -15.79 16.16
CA VAL A 208 -11.77 -15.49 17.08
C VAL A 208 -10.80 -14.49 16.46
N LEU A 209 -10.39 -14.69 15.20
CA LEU A 209 -9.52 -13.77 14.49
C LEU A 209 -10.16 -12.39 14.28
N ASN A 210 -11.47 -12.30 14.05
CA ASN A 210 -12.16 -11.01 13.92
C ASN A 210 -12.03 -10.17 15.20
N SER A 211 -12.15 -10.78 16.38
CA SER A 211 -11.92 -10.08 17.65
C SER A 211 -10.48 -9.58 17.78
N GLN A 212 -9.49 -10.40 17.39
CA GLN A 212 -8.08 -9.98 17.38
C GLN A 212 -7.81 -8.82 16.40
N ILE A 213 -8.41 -8.89 15.20
CA ILE A 213 -8.27 -7.87 14.17
C ILE A 213 -8.88 -6.55 14.65
N GLN A 214 -10.08 -6.60 15.24
CA GLN A 214 -10.76 -5.41 15.73
C GLN A 214 -9.94 -4.71 16.81
N TYR A 215 -9.39 -5.47 17.77
CA TYR A 215 -8.49 -4.91 18.77
C TYR A 215 -7.28 -4.20 18.13
N LEU A 216 -6.66 -4.78 17.10
CA LEU A 216 -5.54 -4.12 16.39
C LEU A 216 -5.98 -2.85 15.65
N VAL A 217 -7.18 -2.85 15.05
CA VAL A 217 -7.77 -1.66 14.40
C VAL A 217 -7.97 -0.54 15.42
N ASP A 218 -8.49 -0.87 16.60
CA ASP A 218 -8.77 0.08 17.67
C ASP A 218 -7.48 0.67 18.26
N CYS A 219 -6.38 -0.10 18.26
CA CYS A 219 -5.06 0.39 18.65
C CYS A 219 -4.46 1.36 17.63
N ARG A 220 -4.63 1.06 16.33
CA ARG A 220 -4.13 1.85 15.20
C ARG A 220 -4.76 1.38 13.89
N ASN A 221 -5.21 2.34 13.06
CA ASN A 221 -5.77 2.05 11.74
C ASN A 221 -4.91 1.06 10.94
N MET A 222 -5.54 0.01 10.40
CA MET A 222 -4.82 -1.03 9.64
C MET A 222 -4.18 -0.46 8.38
N SER A 223 -2.94 -0.87 8.10
CA SER A 223 -2.30 -0.60 6.82
C SER A 223 -2.99 -1.37 5.69
N VAL A 224 -2.82 -0.87 4.46
CA VAL A 224 -3.30 -1.59 3.27
C VAL A 224 -2.64 -2.97 3.15
N SER A 225 -1.35 -3.06 3.46
CA SER A 225 -0.59 -4.33 3.49
C SER A 225 -1.21 -5.36 4.45
N MET A 226 -1.56 -4.93 5.68
CA MET A 226 -2.22 -5.78 6.66
C MET A 226 -3.61 -6.22 6.16
N GLY A 227 -4.40 -5.29 5.64
CA GLY A 227 -5.73 -5.60 5.12
C GLY A 227 -5.72 -6.66 4.01
N THR A 228 -4.75 -6.59 3.09
CA THR A 228 -4.57 -7.61 2.05
C THR A 228 -4.16 -8.96 2.64
N ALA A 229 -3.19 -8.97 3.57
CA ALA A 229 -2.74 -10.20 4.22
C ALA A 229 -3.85 -10.87 5.05
N ILE A 230 -4.66 -10.08 5.76
CA ILE A 230 -5.81 -10.56 6.54
C ILE A 230 -6.87 -11.17 5.62
N ARG A 231 -7.17 -10.51 4.49
CA ARG A 231 -8.13 -11.05 3.50
C ARG A 231 -7.64 -12.38 2.93
N TYR A 232 -6.36 -12.47 2.59
CA TYR A 232 -5.73 -13.72 2.15
C TYR A 232 -5.86 -14.82 3.22
N LEU A 233 -5.52 -14.53 4.48
CA LEU A 233 -5.63 -15.51 5.56
C LEU A 233 -7.08 -15.98 5.79
N LYS A 234 -8.05 -15.06 5.79
CA LYS A 234 -9.48 -15.41 5.92
C LYS A 234 -9.96 -16.32 4.80
N MET A 235 -9.52 -16.05 3.58
CA MET A 235 -9.82 -16.90 2.43
C MET A 235 -9.21 -18.29 2.60
N GLU A 236 -7.94 -18.40 2.96
CA GLU A 236 -7.28 -19.69 3.19
C GLU A 236 -7.99 -20.50 4.29
N ILE A 237 -8.48 -19.84 5.36
CA ILE A 237 -9.28 -20.50 6.41
C ILE A 237 -10.61 -21.03 5.87
N SER A 238 -11.25 -20.31 4.94
CA SER A 238 -12.50 -20.76 4.33
C SER A 238 -12.33 -21.93 3.36
N THR A 239 -11.14 -22.10 2.80
CA THR A 239 -10.80 -23.18 1.85
C THR A 239 -10.18 -24.41 2.50
N VAL A 240 -9.98 -24.41 3.82
CA VAL A 240 -9.47 -25.59 4.54
C VAL A 240 -10.47 -26.74 4.40
N ASP A 241 -9.95 -27.92 4.05
CA ASP A 241 -10.75 -29.14 3.95
C ASP A 241 -11.35 -29.52 5.30
N ILE A 242 -12.61 -29.91 5.30
CA ILE A 242 -13.37 -30.30 6.50
C ILE A 242 -12.89 -31.67 7.00
N ASP A 243 -12.33 -32.50 6.12
CA ASP A 243 -11.85 -33.84 6.45
C ASP A 243 -10.48 -33.84 7.15
N LEU A 244 -9.77 -32.72 7.15
CA LEU A 244 -8.49 -32.57 7.85
C LEU A 244 -8.69 -32.53 9.37
N SER A 245 -7.74 -33.12 10.09
CA SER A 245 -7.70 -32.93 11.55
C SER A 245 -7.39 -31.47 11.90
N ASP A 246 -7.88 -31.02 13.05
CA ASP A 246 -7.63 -29.67 13.55
C ASP A 246 -6.13 -29.32 13.60
N GLU A 247 -5.27 -30.28 13.94
CA GLU A 247 -3.84 -30.06 14.03
C GLU A 247 -3.18 -29.92 12.65
N GLU A 248 -3.56 -30.76 11.69
CA GLU A 248 -3.11 -30.64 10.30
C GLU A 248 -3.58 -29.35 9.66
N ALA A 249 -4.83 -28.94 9.91
CA ALA A 249 -5.39 -27.68 9.45
C ALA A 249 -4.60 -26.48 10.00
N LYS A 250 -4.25 -26.47 11.29
CA LYS A 250 -3.40 -25.41 11.89
C LYS A 250 -2.01 -25.39 11.29
N MET A 251 -1.37 -26.54 11.11
CA MET A 251 -0.05 -26.64 10.48
C MET A 251 -0.07 -26.08 9.06
N LEU A 252 -1.08 -26.45 8.27
CA LEU A 252 -1.28 -25.95 6.91
C LEU A 252 -1.44 -24.42 6.90
N LEU A 253 -2.30 -23.87 7.77
CA LEU A 253 -2.50 -22.41 7.87
C LEU A 253 -1.22 -21.68 8.28
N CYS A 254 -0.45 -22.23 9.22
CA CYS A 254 0.85 -21.68 9.63
C CYS A 254 1.84 -21.68 8.46
N GLN A 255 1.89 -22.77 7.69
CA GLN A 255 2.72 -22.86 6.49
C GLN A 255 2.29 -21.85 5.42
N LYS A 256 0.99 -21.64 5.21
CA LYS A 256 0.45 -20.63 4.29
C LYS A 256 0.84 -19.21 4.70
N ILE A 257 0.87 -18.91 6.00
CA ILE A 257 1.38 -17.65 6.54
C ILE A 257 2.88 -17.48 6.23
N ASP A 258 3.69 -18.50 6.52
CA ASP A 258 5.14 -18.45 6.27
C ASP A 258 5.44 -18.29 4.76
N ASN A 259 4.70 -18.99 3.91
CA ASN A 259 4.81 -18.87 2.46
C ASN A 259 4.45 -17.46 1.98
N PHE A 260 3.37 -16.86 2.52
CA PHE A 260 3.02 -15.48 2.20
C PHE A 260 4.15 -14.51 2.55
N ILE A 261 4.72 -14.60 3.76
CA ILE A 261 5.84 -13.73 4.17
C ILE A 261 7.08 -13.95 3.28
N ARG A 262 7.39 -15.21 2.98
CA ARG A 262 8.55 -15.58 2.15
C ARG A 262 8.40 -15.07 0.72
N GLU A 263 7.29 -15.38 0.06
CA GLU A 263 7.12 -15.13 -1.37
C GLU A 263 6.71 -13.68 -1.66
N ARG A 264 5.72 -13.16 -0.92
CA ARG A 264 5.10 -11.85 -1.21
C ARG A 264 5.86 -10.66 -0.64
N ILE A 265 6.74 -10.90 0.33
CA ILE A 265 7.51 -9.83 0.98
C ILE A 265 9.01 -10.05 0.75
N THR A 266 9.56 -11.21 1.14
CA THR A 266 11.02 -11.42 1.10
C THR A 266 11.56 -11.59 -0.32
N ILE A 267 11.00 -12.53 -1.09
CA ILE A 267 11.42 -12.79 -2.47
C ILE A 267 11.03 -11.61 -3.37
N ALA A 268 9.84 -11.04 -3.15
CA ALA A 268 9.41 -9.84 -3.86
C ALA A 268 10.40 -8.67 -3.70
N ASP A 269 10.87 -8.41 -2.47
CA ASP A 269 11.87 -7.37 -2.23
C ASP A 269 13.19 -7.64 -2.96
N LYS A 270 13.67 -8.90 -2.97
CA LYS A 270 14.88 -9.27 -3.73
C LYS A 270 14.71 -9.01 -5.23
N ALA A 271 13.55 -9.32 -5.80
CA ALA A 271 13.25 -9.04 -7.20
C ALA A 271 13.20 -7.54 -7.50
N ILE A 272 12.53 -6.75 -6.63
CA ILE A 272 12.47 -5.29 -6.76
C ILE A 272 13.87 -4.67 -6.69
N ILE A 273 14.72 -5.15 -5.79
CA ILE A 273 16.10 -4.71 -5.68
C ILE A 273 16.86 -5.04 -6.97
N ALA A 274 16.77 -6.27 -7.47
CA ALA A 274 17.43 -6.68 -8.72
C ALA A 274 17.03 -5.81 -9.92
N TYR A 275 15.75 -5.46 -10.05
CA TYR A 275 15.29 -4.53 -11.08
C TYR A 275 15.76 -3.09 -10.81
N GLY A 276 15.68 -2.62 -9.55
CA GLY A 276 16.12 -1.28 -9.16
C GLY A 276 17.60 -1.03 -9.43
N LEU A 277 18.47 -2.03 -9.24
CA LEU A 277 19.90 -1.95 -9.48
C LEU A 277 20.22 -1.59 -10.93
N GLN A 278 19.40 -2.05 -11.89
CA GLN A 278 19.56 -1.72 -13.32
C GLN A 278 19.32 -0.22 -13.62
N LYS A 279 18.78 0.55 -12.66
CA LYS A 279 18.48 1.98 -12.82
C LYS A 279 19.47 2.89 -12.12
N ILE A 280 20.34 2.34 -11.26
CA ILE A 280 21.36 3.10 -10.55
C ILE A 280 22.68 3.01 -11.33
N HIS A 281 23.25 4.17 -11.67
CA HIS A 281 24.45 4.29 -12.48
C HIS A 281 25.55 5.04 -11.73
N ASN A 282 26.79 4.87 -12.17
CA ASN A 282 27.92 5.62 -11.63
C ASN A 282 27.71 7.13 -11.84
N GLY A 283 28.00 7.91 -10.80
CA GLY A 283 27.81 9.37 -10.77
C GLY A 283 26.40 9.81 -10.36
N ASP A 284 25.47 8.89 -10.09
CA ASP A 284 24.12 9.26 -9.68
C ASP A 284 24.08 9.98 -8.32
N ILE A 285 23.12 10.89 -8.22
CA ILE A 285 22.74 11.56 -6.97
C ILE A 285 21.28 11.19 -6.72
N ILE A 286 21.09 10.22 -5.84
CA ILE A 286 19.80 9.60 -5.55
C ILE A 286 19.12 10.37 -4.43
N LEU A 287 17.92 10.86 -4.65
CA LEU A 287 17.08 11.42 -3.59
C LEU A 287 16.08 10.39 -3.08
N THR A 288 15.90 10.33 -1.77
CA THR A 288 14.88 9.54 -1.09
C THR A 288 14.20 10.37 0.00
N TYR A 289 13.00 9.96 0.43
CA TYR A 289 12.19 10.66 1.42
C TYR A 289 11.82 9.76 2.58
N ALA A 290 11.96 10.29 3.81
CA ALA A 290 11.70 9.60 5.07
C ALA A 290 12.49 8.26 5.14
N LYS A 291 11.81 7.17 5.51
CA LYS A 291 12.40 5.83 5.57
C LYS A 291 11.56 4.82 4.78
N SER A 292 12.22 4.06 3.92
CA SER A 292 11.65 2.90 3.24
C SER A 292 12.63 1.74 3.28
N SER A 293 12.21 0.60 3.84
CA SER A 293 13.06 -0.59 3.97
C SER A 293 13.51 -1.16 2.63
N VAL A 294 12.66 -1.07 1.59
CA VAL A 294 12.98 -1.59 0.25
C VAL A 294 13.97 -0.69 -0.47
N VAL A 295 13.80 0.64 -0.34
CA VAL A 295 14.73 1.62 -0.92
C VAL A 295 16.07 1.59 -0.19
N GLU A 296 16.06 1.44 1.13
CA GLU A 296 17.26 1.24 1.94
C GLU A 296 18.06 0.02 1.47
N ALA A 297 17.39 -1.13 1.34
CA ALA A 297 18.02 -2.35 0.86
C ALA A 297 18.58 -2.20 -0.56
N LEU A 298 17.83 -1.55 -1.47
CA LEU A 298 18.30 -1.26 -2.83
C LEU A 298 19.58 -0.42 -2.83
N ILE A 299 19.63 0.66 -2.03
CA ILE A 299 20.78 1.55 -1.93
C ILE A 299 22.00 0.80 -1.35
N LEU A 300 21.79 0.00 -0.31
CA LEU A 300 22.85 -0.79 0.30
C LEU A 300 23.43 -1.83 -0.65
N GLU A 301 22.58 -2.55 -1.39
CA GLU A 301 23.03 -3.52 -2.40
C GLU A 301 23.75 -2.83 -3.56
N ALA A 302 23.27 -1.66 -4.02
CA ALA A 302 23.95 -0.88 -5.06
C ALA A 302 25.37 -0.50 -4.63
N HIS A 303 25.54 -0.12 -3.36
CA HIS A 303 26.85 0.20 -2.81
C HIS A 303 27.76 -1.04 -2.71
N LYS A 304 27.22 -2.18 -2.27
CA LYS A 304 27.97 -3.47 -2.22
C LYS A 304 28.47 -3.91 -3.59
N MET A 305 27.72 -3.62 -4.66
CA MET A 305 28.14 -3.87 -6.04
C MET A 305 29.23 -2.90 -6.55
N GLY A 306 29.64 -1.92 -5.74
CA GLY A 306 30.70 -0.98 -6.09
C GLY A 306 30.25 0.21 -6.95
N ILE A 307 28.93 0.41 -7.13
CA ILE A 307 28.40 1.54 -7.89
C ILE A 307 28.68 2.83 -7.11
N GLN A 308 29.29 3.82 -7.79
CA GLN A 308 29.67 5.08 -7.19
C GLN A 308 28.51 6.09 -7.32
N PHE A 309 27.85 6.40 -6.20
CA PHE A 309 26.75 7.36 -6.15
C PHE A 309 26.72 8.07 -4.79
N SER A 310 25.87 9.08 -4.66
CA SER A 310 25.58 9.73 -3.37
C SER A 310 24.09 9.84 -3.13
N VAL A 311 23.69 9.97 -1.86
CA VAL A 311 22.28 9.95 -1.46
C VAL A 311 21.89 11.26 -0.79
N VAL A 312 20.78 11.84 -1.20
CA VAL A 312 20.11 12.97 -0.55
C VAL A 312 18.88 12.44 0.17
N ILE A 313 18.81 12.62 1.48
CA ILE A 313 17.69 12.18 2.31
C ILE A 313 16.90 13.40 2.72
N LEU A 314 15.67 13.50 2.20
CA LEU A 314 14.68 14.45 2.69
C LEU A 314 13.94 13.86 3.89
N ASP A 315 13.79 14.65 4.95
CA ASP A 315 13.08 14.24 6.16
C ASP A 315 12.08 15.31 6.62
N SER A 316 11.13 14.91 7.46
CA SER A 316 10.07 15.79 7.94
C SER A 316 9.76 15.58 9.41
N ARG A 317 9.18 16.62 10.00
CA ARG A 317 8.53 16.53 11.32
C ARG A 317 7.26 15.65 11.21
N PRO A 318 6.80 15.07 12.33
CA PRO A 318 7.41 15.13 13.67
C PRO A 318 8.44 14.03 13.96
N LYS A 319 8.35 12.87 13.29
CA LYS A 319 9.12 11.66 13.67
C LYS A 319 10.56 11.61 13.17
N PHE A 320 10.92 12.40 12.16
CA PHE A 320 12.27 12.39 11.56
C PHE A 320 12.78 10.99 11.22
N GLU A 321 11.97 10.23 10.47
CA GLU A 321 12.26 8.83 10.17
C GLU A 321 13.47 8.65 9.28
N GLY A 322 13.78 9.67 8.46
CA GLY A 322 14.98 9.71 7.62
C GLY A 322 16.28 9.66 8.42
N LYS A 323 16.28 10.05 9.70
CA LYS A 323 17.46 9.89 10.58
C LYS A 323 17.90 8.42 10.73
N ASN A 324 16.93 7.50 10.81
CA ASN A 324 17.24 6.07 10.91
C ASN A 324 17.85 5.54 9.61
N LEU A 325 17.32 5.98 8.46
CA LEU A 325 17.89 5.66 7.15
C LEU A 325 19.31 6.23 7.03
N LEU A 326 19.51 7.50 7.41
CA LEU A 326 20.81 8.17 7.40
C LEU A 326 21.84 7.41 8.23
N LYS A 327 21.49 7.00 9.46
CA LYS A 327 22.36 6.21 10.34
C LYS A 327 22.86 4.96 9.62
N ASN A 328 21.94 4.19 9.03
CA ASN A 328 22.27 2.92 8.37
C ASN A 328 23.14 3.13 7.12
N LEU A 329 22.84 4.13 6.28
CA LEU A 329 23.62 4.42 5.07
C LEU A 329 25.02 4.97 5.38
N VAL A 330 25.15 5.83 6.40
CA VAL A 330 26.45 6.36 6.83
C VAL A 330 27.31 5.25 7.47
N THR A 331 26.71 4.37 8.27
CA THR A 331 27.43 3.18 8.80
C THR A 331 27.94 2.27 7.69
N ALA A 332 27.23 2.17 6.56
CA ALA A 332 27.67 1.44 5.39
C ALA A 332 28.77 2.16 4.57
N GLY A 333 29.11 3.41 4.89
CA GLY A 333 30.14 4.20 4.19
C GLY A 333 29.64 4.99 2.97
N ILE A 334 28.33 5.16 2.82
CA ILE A 334 27.73 5.86 1.67
C ILE A 334 27.73 7.37 1.91
N LYS A 335 28.14 8.15 0.91
CA LYS A 335 28.07 9.62 0.97
C LYS A 335 26.62 10.09 1.00
N CYS A 336 26.19 10.62 2.15
CA CYS A 336 24.83 11.09 2.36
C CYS A 336 24.77 12.60 2.62
N THR A 337 23.70 13.25 2.15
CA THR A 337 23.32 14.62 2.51
C THR A 337 21.93 14.56 3.12
N TYR A 338 21.74 15.20 4.27
CA TYR A 338 20.46 15.22 4.99
C TYR A 338 19.84 16.61 4.93
N CYS A 339 18.58 16.67 4.52
CA CYS A 339 17.86 17.91 4.30
C CYS A 339 16.42 17.75 4.83
N LEU A 340 15.79 18.87 5.21
CA LEU A 340 14.40 18.86 5.63
C LEU A 340 13.48 19.14 4.43
N LEU A 341 12.23 18.70 4.49
CA LEU A 341 11.28 18.83 3.38
C LEU A 341 11.10 20.27 2.87
N HIS A 342 11.18 21.29 3.74
CA HIS A 342 11.10 22.70 3.30
C HIS A 342 12.30 23.15 2.46
N SER A 343 13.44 22.45 2.54
CA SER A 343 14.63 22.68 1.72
C SER A 343 14.62 21.89 0.39
N CYS A 344 13.48 21.26 0.06
CA CYS A 344 13.29 20.46 -1.16
C CYS A 344 13.82 21.17 -2.42
N GLY A 345 13.39 22.41 -2.69
CA GLY A 345 13.85 23.14 -3.88
C GLY A 345 15.38 23.32 -3.99
N PHE A 346 16.07 23.46 -2.86
CA PHE A 346 17.54 23.53 -2.84
C PHE A 346 18.17 22.14 -3.01
N ALA A 347 17.63 21.14 -2.33
CA ALA A 347 18.13 19.77 -2.35
C ALA A 347 18.13 19.14 -3.75
N PHE A 348 17.17 19.53 -4.61
CA PHE A 348 17.02 19.00 -5.96
C PHE A 348 18.07 19.49 -6.98
N ARG A 349 18.90 20.50 -6.68
CA ARG A 349 19.82 21.14 -7.65
C ARG A 349 20.80 20.19 -8.34
N HIS A 350 21.16 19.10 -7.68
CA HIS A 350 22.11 18.11 -8.20
C HIS A 350 21.53 16.70 -8.28
N VAL A 351 20.23 16.52 -7.99
CA VAL A 351 19.61 15.19 -7.95
C VAL A 351 19.41 14.67 -9.37
N SER A 352 19.83 13.43 -9.62
CA SER A 352 19.65 12.78 -10.92
C SER A 352 18.43 11.86 -10.96
N LYS A 353 18.07 11.24 -9.82
CA LYS A 353 16.97 10.28 -9.72
C LYS A 353 16.32 10.34 -8.34
N VAL A 354 15.01 10.12 -8.28
CA VAL A 354 14.27 9.99 -7.02
C VAL A 354 13.81 8.54 -6.85
N PHE A 355 14.15 7.92 -5.73
CA PHE A 355 13.64 6.61 -5.33
C PHE A 355 12.72 6.76 -4.12
N LEU A 356 11.49 6.26 -4.23
CA LEU A 356 10.48 6.34 -3.17
C LEU A 356 9.97 4.96 -2.79
N GLY A 357 9.73 4.76 -1.49
CA GLY A 357 8.90 3.65 -1.02
C GLY A 357 7.43 4.05 -0.97
N CYS A 358 6.56 3.04 -0.95
CA CYS A 358 5.12 3.24 -0.86
C CYS A 358 4.46 2.47 0.27
N HIS A 359 3.37 3.06 0.81
CA HIS A 359 2.46 2.33 1.68
C HIS A 359 1.48 1.49 0.86
N ALA A 360 0.94 2.08 -0.22
CA ALA A 360 0.11 1.39 -1.19
C ALA A 360 0.14 2.08 -2.56
N VAL A 361 -0.23 1.34 -3.61
CA VAL A 361 -0.57 1.92 -4.92
C VAL A 361 -2.05 1.68 -5.20
N LEU A 362 -2.76 2.77 -5.49
CA LEU A 362 -4.19 2.77 -5.75
C LEU A 362 -4.50 2.33 -7.19
N SER A 363 -5.73 1.93 -7.46
CA SER A 363 -6.15 1.44 -8.78
C SER A 363 -6.14 2.51 -9.88
N ASN A 364 -6.25 3.80 -9.53
CA ASN A 364 -6.02 4.90 -10.47
C ASN A 364 -4.53 5.17 -10.74
N GLY A 365 -3.64 4.33 -10.20
CA GLY A 365 -2.19 4.48 -10.25
C GLY A 365 -1.62 5.53 -9.30
N ALA A 366 -2.45 6.18 -8.49
CA ALA A 366 -1.95 7.13 -7.51
C ALA A 366 -1.19 6.41 -6.39
N LEU A 367 -0.13 7.04 -5.90
CA LEU A 367 0.67 6.52 -4.80
C LEU A 367 0.07 6.98 -3.48
N TYR A 368 -0.10 6.07 -2.54
CA TYR A 368 -0.40 6.41 -1.15
C TYR A 368 0.85 6.14 -0.32
N SER A 369 1.48 7.20 0.19
CA SER A 369 2.72 7.13 0.95
C SER A 369 2.78 8.22 2.01
N ARG A 370 3.90 8.35 2.71
CA ARG A 370 4.04 9.30 3.83
C ARG A 370 3.78 10.74 3.38
N VAL A 371 3.11 11.51 4.23
CA VAL A 371 2.83 12.93 3.97
C VAL A 371 4.12 13.64 3.54
N GLY A 372 4.07 14.41 2.46
CA GLY A 372 5.24 15.05 1.84
C GLY A 372 5.78 14.30 0.63
N THR A 373 5.38 13.04 0.40
CA THR A 373 5.76 12.29 -0.81
C THR A 373 5.25 12.99 -2.06
N ALA A 374 4.02 13.54 -2.02
CA ALA A 374 3.47 14.27 -3.15
C ALA A 374 4.30 15.52 -3.49
N MET A 375 4.77 16.26 -2.47
CA MET A 375 5.62 17.43 -2.67
C MET A 375 6.96 17.08 -3.34
N VAL A 376 7.59 15.99 -2.90
CA VAL A 376 8.84 15.51 -3.50
C VAL A 376 8.63 15.09 -4.96
N ALA A 377 7.57 14.34 -5.24
CA ALA A 377 7.27 13.87 -6.60
C ALA A 377 6.90 15.04 -7.54
N MET A 378 6.16 16.03 -7.06
CA MET A 378 5.82 17.23 -7.83
C MET A 378 7.07 18.03 -8.21
N MET A 379 7.94 18.33 -7.24
CA MET A 379 9.21 19.05 -7.50
C MET A 379 10.10 18.28 -8.48
N ALA A 380 10.22 16.97 -8.30
CA ALA A 380 10.98 16.13 -9.21
C ALA A 380 10.45 16.21 -10.65
N LYS A 381 9.12 16.15 -10.81
CA LYS A 381 8.47 16.23 -12.12
C LYS A 381 8.72 17.58 -12.79
N ASP A 382 8.60 18.68 -12.05
CA ASP A 382 8.83 20.03 -12.58
C ASP A 382 10.27 20.23 -13.06
N LEU A 383 11.23 19.55 -12.41
CA LEU A 383 12.64 19.53 -12.79
C LEU A 383 13.01 18.42 -13.79
N ASN A 384 12.03 17.68 -14.32
CA ASN A 384 12.22 16.55 -15.23
C ASN A 384 13.10 15.42 -14.68
N ILE A 385 13.12 15.25 -13.36
CA ILE A 385 13.84 14.18 -12.67
C ILE A 385 12.90 12.97 -12.54
N PRO A 386 13.34 11.76 -12.91
CA PRO A 386 12.49 10.57 -12.85
C PRO A 386 12.21 10.17 -11.41
N VAL A 387 10.93 9.90 -11.13
CA VAL A 387 10.43 9.40 -9.85
C VAL A 387 10.16 7.90 -9.98
N ILE A 388 10.99 7.10 -9.33
CA ILE A 388 10.96 5.64 -9.36
C ILE A 388 10.44 5.15 -8.01
N VAL A 389 9.29 4.47 -8.04
CA VAL A 389 8.67 3.92 -6.83
C VAL A 389 9.01 2.44 -6.72
N CYS A 390 9.54 2.02 -5.58
CA CYS A 390 9.73 0.60 -5.25
C CYS A 390 8.54 0.13 -4.40
N CYS A 391 7.74 -0.79 -4.92
CA CYS A 391 6.59 -1.32 -4.18
C CYS A 391 6.20 -2.74 -4.61
N GLU A 392 5.87 -3.56 -3.63
CA GLU A 392 5.47 -4.95 -3.78
C GLU A 392 4.01 -5.05 -4.22
N THR A 393 3.68 -6.05 -5.06
CA THR A 393 2.32 -6.16 -5.62
C THR A 393 1.23 -6.35 -4.56
N TYR A 394 1.55 -6.95 -3.40
CA TYR A 394 0.56 -7.20 -2.34
C TYR A 394 0.07 -5.90 -1.65
N LYS A 395 0.78 -4.79 -1.86
CA LYS A 395 0.36 -3.45 -1.41
C LYS A 395 -0.51 -2.71 -2.42
N PHE A 396 -0.82 -3.32 -3.56
CA PHE A 396 -1.78 -2.77 -4.50
C PHE A 396 -3.19 -2.90 -3.93
N THR A 397 -4.04 -1.93 -4.24
CA THR A 397 -5.42 -1.93 -3.77
C THR A 397 -6.41 -1.56 -4.87
N ASP A 398 -7.57 -2.21 -4.85
CA ASP A 398 -8.71 -1.88 -5.70
C ASP A 398 -9.30 -0.49 -5.39
N ARG A 399 -8.92 0.09 -4.25
CA ARG A 399 -9.40 1.40 -3.83
C ARG A 399 -8.86 2.49 -4.75
N VAL A 400 -9.70 3.51 -4.93
CA VAL A 400 -9.38 4.74 -5.65
C VAL A 400 -9.65 5.90 -4.71
N GLN A 401 -8.71 6.84 -4.67
CA GLN A 401 -8.79 8.05 -3.88
C GLN A 401 -8.33 9.22 -4.74
N LEU A 402 -9.06 10.33 -4.69
CA LEU A 402 -8.81 11.52 -5.49
C LEU A 402 -8.10 12.62 -4.70
N ASP A 403 -8.21 12.58 -3.38
CA ASP A 403 -7.67 13.54 -2.44
C ASP A 403 -6.90 12.84 -1.30
N SER A 404 -6.32 13.61 -0.38
CA SER A 404 -5.63 13.07 0.81
C SER A 404 -6.47 13.18 2.09
N PHE A 405 -7.79 13.42 1.99
CA PHE A 405 -8.67 13.70 3.13
C PHE A 405 -9.62 12.56 3.46
N VAL A 406 -10.23 11.93 2.45
CA VAL A 406 -11.31 10.94 2.67
C VAL A 406 -10.80 9.71 3.41
N TRP A 407 -9.63 9.20 3.04
CA TRP A 407 -8.97 8.09 3.73
C TRP A 407 -7.56 8.50 4.13
N ASN A 408 -7.33 8.59 5.44
CA ASN A 408 -6.01 8.88 5.99
C ASN A 408 -5.88 8.33 7.41
N GLU A 409 -4.67 8.45 7.97
CA GLU A 409 -4.36 8.18 9.36
C GLU A 409 -3.92 9.48 10.01
N GLU A 410 -4.63 9.89 11.06
CA GLU A 410 -4.22 11.00 11.92
C GLU A 410 -3.31 10.45 13.04
N GLY A 411 -2.12 11.02 13.14
CA GLY A 411 -1.18 10.76 14.22
C GLY A 411 -1.46 11.64 15.44
N ASP A 412 -0.78 11.38 16.56
CA ASP A 412 -0.94 12.17 17.78
C ASP A 412 -0.56 13.65 17.52
N PRO A 413 -1.50 14.60 17.71
CA PRO A 413 -1.22 16.02 17.54
C PRO A 413 -0.17 16.54 18.53
N SER A 414 -0.01 15.88 19.68
CA SER A 414 0.97 16.24 20.71
C SER A 414 2.42 16.08 20.21
N GLU A 415 2.66 15.22 19.22
CA GLU A 415 3.98 15.07 18.58
C GLU A 415 4.45 16.39 17.91
N LEU A 416 3.52 17.28 17.53
CA LEU A 416 3.85 18.58 16.94
C LEU A 416 4.29 19.63 17.97
N VAL A 417 3.91 19.44 19.24
CA VAL A 417 4.26 20.34 20.36
C VAL A 417 5.76 20.27 20.67
N ASN A 418 6.37 19.10 20.48
CA ASN A 418 7.80 18.93 20.67
C ASN A 418 8.58 19.61 19.53
N ILE A 419 9.04 20.83 19.81
CA ILE A 419 9.79 21.66 18.85
C ILE A 419 11.30 21.37 18.93
N SER A 420 11.78 20.87 20.07
CA SER A 420 13.20 20.63 20.29
C SER A 420 13.59 19.18 19.96
N ALA A 421 14.76 19.00 19.34
CA ALA A 421 15.40 17.70 19.17
C ALA A 421 15.90 17.09 20.51
N ASN A 422 15.67 17.77 21.64
CA ASN A 422 16.05 17.29 22.96
C ASN A 422 15.03 16.28 23.50
N PRO A 423 15.47 15.19 24.14
CA PRO A 423 14.60 14.20 24.78
C PRO A 423 13.75 14.76 25.94
N ILE A 424 14.17 15.91 26.49
CA ILE A 424 13.48 16.58 27.59
C ILE A 424 12.46 17.54 26.98
N PRO A 425 11.15 17.33 27.18
CA PRO A 425 10.12 18.22 26.67
C PRO A 425 10.26 19.58 27.37
N LYS A 426 10.81 20.57 26.68
CA LYS A 426 10.67 21.97 27.12
C LYS A 426 9.28 22.44 26.69
N PRO A 427 8.54 23.15 27.55
CA PRO A 427 7.22 23.65 27.19
C PRO A 427 7.38 24.62 26.01
N GLY A 428 6.94 24.18 24.82
CA GLY A 428 6.88 25.02 23.63
C GLY A 428 5.65 25.94 23.66
N PRO A 429 5.54 26.90 22.72
CA PRO A 429 4.37 27.77 22.58
C PRO A 429 3.04 27.01 22.43
N LEU A 430 3.09 25.77 21.92
CA LEU A 430 1.93 24.90 21.73
C LEU A 430 1.63 24.01 22.94
N SER A 431 2.37 24.09 24.05
CA SER A 431 2.17 23.21 25.23
C SER A 431 0.78 23.32 25.85
N SER A 432 0.15 24.49 25.80
CA SER A 432 -1.20 24.76 26.33
C SER A 432 -2.32 24.65 25.28
N TRP A 433 -2.07 24.01 24.14
CA TRP A 433 -3.02 23.97 23.01
C TRP A 433 -4.40 23.38 23.38
N LEU A 434 -4.44 22.43 24.32
CA LEU A 434 -5.68 21.84 24.83
C LEU A 434 -6.57 22.87 25.55
N GLY A 435 -6.00 23.94 26.13
CA GLY A 435 -6.75 25.01 26.79
C GLY A 435 -7.31 26.09 25.85
N GLN A 436 -6.83 26.17 24.61
CA GLN A 436 -7.14 27.27 23.67
C GLN A 436 -8.26 26.89 22.68
N PRO A 437 -9.52 27.37 22.84
CA PRO A 437 -10.67 26.83 22.09
C PRO A 437 -10.53 26.90 20.57
N ASP A 438 -9.89 27.95 20.05
CA ASP A 438 -9.72 28.18 18.60
C ASP A 438 -8.47 27.52 18.00
N LEU A 439 -7.65 26.85 18.81
CA LEU A 439 -6.43 26.19 18.36
C LEU A 439 -6.64 24.68 18.21
N LYS A 440 -6.33 24.18 17.01
CA LYS A 440 -6.35 22.76 16.67
C LYS A 440 -5.01 22.36 16.05
N LEU A 441 -4.44 21.27 16.53
CA LEU A 441 -3.23 20.68 15.96
C LEU A 441 -3.63 19.51 15.06
N LEU A 442 -2.95 19.37 13.92
CA LEU A 442 -3.25 18.33 12.93
C LEU A 442 -1.97 17.65 12.46
N ASN A 443 -1.89 16.35 12.67
CA ASN A 443 -0.76 15.51 12.27
C ASN A 443 -1.24 14.41 11.31
N ILE A 444 -1.26 14.69 10.01
CA ILE A 444 -1.61 13.67 9.00
C ILE A 444 -0.38 12.83 8.65
N LEU A 445 -0.54 11.51 8.52
CA LEU A 445 0.59 10.62 8.28
C LEU A 445 0.83 10.28 6.80
N TYR A 446 -0.19 10.32 5.95
CA TYR A 446 -0.10 9.92 4.55
C TYR A 446 -0.63 10.98 3.57
N ASP A 447 -0.19 10.91 2.32
CA ASP A 447 -0.75 11.68 1.21
C ASP A 447 -0.91 10.83 -0.05
N VAL A 448 -1.82 11.27 -0.93
CA VAL A 448 -2.03 10.69 -2.25
C VAL A 448 -1.25 11.51 -3.28
N THR A 449 -0.30 10.86 -3.95
CA THR A 449 0.46 11.44 -5.06
C THR A 449 -0.16 11.00 -6.40
N PRO A 450 -0.65 11.93 -7.23
CA PRO A 450 -1.18 11.60 -8.54
C PRO A 450 -0.17 10.88 -9.45
N SER A 451 -0.65 9.90 -10.22
CA SER A 451 0.18 9.07 -11.11
C SER A 451 0.99 9.86 -12.15
N LYS A 452 0.51 11.05 -12.55
CA LYS A 452 1.22 11.96 -13.49
C LYS A 452 2.61 12.42 -13.00
N TYR A 453 2.85 12.39 -11.69
CA TYR A 453 4.14 12.77 -11.10
C TYR A 453 5.10 11.58 -10.96
N ILE A 454 4.65 10.37 -11.26
CA ILE A 454 5.42 9.14 -11.07
C ILE A 454 5.88 8.64 -12.44
N THR A 455 7.15 8.28 -12.55
CA THR A 455 7.74 7.80 -13.79
C THR A 455 7.52 6.30 -13.98
N MET A 456 7.80 5.50 -12.95
CA MET A 456 7.55 4.05 -12.97
C MET A 456 7.37 3.48 -11.56
N VAL A 457 6.78 2.30 -11.50
CA VAL A 457 6.73 1.45 -10.31
C VAL A 457 7.54 0.19 -10.58
N ILE A 458 8.53 -0.08 -9.74
CA ILE A 458 9.30 -1.31 -9.74
C ILE A 458 8.64 -2.27 -8.77
N THR A 459 8.24 -3.43 -9.30
CA THR A 459 7.57 -4.52 -8.60
C THR A 459 8.34 -5.82 -8.85
N GLU A 460 7.97 -6.91 -8.16
CA GLU A 460 8.53 -8.23 -8.40
C GLU A 460 8.16 -8.82 -9.77
N VAL A 461 7.08 -8.35 -10.39
CA VAL A 461 6.69 -8.74 -11.76
C VAL A 461 7.39 -7.92 -12.83
N GLY A 462 8.16 -6.91 -12.44
CA GLY A 462 8.95 -6.06 -13.33
C GLY A 462 8.70 -4.56 -13.13
N MET A 463 9.18 -3.78 -14.09
CA MET A 463 9.04 -2.32 -14.13
C MET A 463 7.79 -1.96 -14.93
N ILE A 464 6.79 -1.40 -14.26
CA ILE A 464 5.49 -1.11 -14.86
C ILE A 464 5.13 0.37 -14.71
N PRO A 465 4.33 0.95 -15.61
CA PRO A 465 3.73 2.26 -15.36
C PRO A 465 2.65 2.14 -14.27
N CYS A 466 2.39 3.24 -13.56
CA CYS A 466 1.37 3.27 -12.49
C CYS A 466 -0.03 2.88 -12.97
N THR A 467 -0.35 3.12 -14.25
CA THR A 467 -1.64 2.78 -14.84
C THR A 467 -1.87 1.28 -15.04
N SER A 468 -0.82 0.46 -14.94
CA SER A 468 -0.91 -1.00 -15.06
C SER A 468 -1.29 -1.70 -13.75
N VAL A 469 -1.44 -0.96 -12.65
CA VAL A 469 -1.78 -1.52 -11.32
C VAL A 469 -3.07 -2.37 -11.35
N PRO A 470 -4.19 -1.93 -11.95
CA PRO A 470 -5.40 -2.75 -12.05
C PRO A 470 -5.21 -4.04 -12.84
N VAL A 471 -4.31 -4.04 -13.84
CA VAL A 471 -4.01 -5.24 -14.63
C VAL A 471 -3.31 -6.26 -13.74
N VAL A 472 -2.30 -5.83 -12.98
CA VAL A 472 -1.60 -6.70 -12.02
C VAL A 472 -2.56 -7.21 -10.95
N LEU A 473 -3.44 -6.36 -10.42
CA LEU A 473 -4.47 -6.79 -9.46
C LEU A 473 -5.42 -7.85 -10.04
N ARG A 474 -5.82 -7.72 -11.30
CA ARG A 474 -6.68 -8.71 -11.97
C ARG A 474 -5.98 -10.06 -12.15
N GLU A 475 -4.75 -10.06 -12.63
CA GLU A 475 -3.95 -11.28 -12.74
C GLU A 475 -3.76 -11.93 -11.36
N TYR A 476 -3.55 -11.11 -10.33
CA TYR A 476 -3.36 -11.58 -8.97
C TYR A 476 -4.64 -12.21 -8.38
N LYS A 477 -5.80 -11.60 -8.63
CA LYS A 477 -7.11 -12.19 -8.24
C LYS A 477 -7.37 -13.51 -8.94
N ALA A 478 -7.04 -13.61 -10.22
CA ALA A 478 -7.19 -14.84 -10.99
C ALA A 478 -6.30 -15.96 -10.44
N MET A 479 -5.06 -15.65 -10.02
CA MET A 479 -4.16 -16.62 -9.37
C MET A 479 -4.64 -17.07 -7.99
N ILE A 480 -5.40 -16.22 -7.28
CA ILE A 480 -5.92 -16.50 -5.94
C ILE A 480 -7.27 -17.26 -5.97
N GLN A 481 -7.88 -17.49 -7.14
CA GLN A 481 -9.27 -17.96 -7.26
C GLN A 481 -10.26 -17.05 -6.51
N LEU A 482 -10.30 -15.77 -6.90
CA LEU A 482 -11.40 -14.86 -6.58
C LEU A 482 -12.48 -14.83 -7.66
#